data_AF-A0A1C7GTG5-F1
#
_entry.id   AF-A0A1C7GTG5-F1
#
_cell.length_a   1.000
_cell.length_b   1.000
_cell.length_c   1.000
_cell.angle_alpha   90.00
_cell.angle_beta   90.00
_cell.angle_gamma   90.00
#
_symmetry.space_group_name_H-M   'P 1'
#
loop_
_entity.id
_entity.type
_entity.pdbx_description
1 polymer ?
#
loop_
_entity_poly.entity_id
_entity_poly.type
_entity_poly.pdbx_seq_one_letter_code
_entity_poly.pdbx_strand_id
1 'polypeptide(L)'
;MFRMYCFNFCMARIRSALWLLSAKSPGYSWKMWSQSSIKRLNDDGIITPSRYLYQIGLIKTKKYNQSQWKPQVIKSILNNPVYLGHTVQGRKKSGLCQGQKQQHTQKSDWVIVENTHEPLIDEDTFRAVQAMSEQASKSYNANLGKHDHLGTTPNILRGLIFCADCGRPLVRYKSVTNKGTNRYYVYICPSHSADITACPKKYIHENELKKALLSALCHELELCADTQKLIKEYSRSPAAVRQYNSQERNLTSAKQALARAKSLYGSLYQNYVDRLMDEGEYVDLKRQYRAEIERAQAAITELEQQQFEQERRTVNNPWLKAFSGFQEEKELTDELAHALIERVEVHSDNRLEIKLKYRDEYEELARLLGVADKAVST
;
A
#
# COMPACT_ATOMS: atom_id res chain seq x y z
N MET A 1 3.14 -7.89 41.39
CA MET A 1 4.28 -7.24 42.08
C MET A 1 5.44 -6.87 41.15
N PHE A 2 6.08 -7.80 40.43
CA PHE A 2 7.27 -7.49 39.59
C PHE A 2 7.05 -6.47 38.46
N ARG A 3 5.86 -6.44 37.83
CA ARG A 3 5.49 -5.42 36.83
C ARG A 3 5.37 -4.00 37.40
N MET A 4 5.19 -3.85 38.71
CA MET A 4 4.93 -2.58 39.39
C MET A 4 6.24 -1.86 39.76
N TYR A 5 7.22 -2.62 40.29
CA TYR A 5 8.56 -2.11 40.61
C TYR A 5 9.34 -1.62 39.38
N CYS A 6 9.25 -2.35 38.27
CA CYS A 6 9.86 -1.97 37.00
C CYS A 6 9.27 -0.67 36.40
N PHE A 7 8.02 -0.37 36.71
CA PHE A 7 7.31 0.81 36.21
C PHE A 7 7.62 2.06 37.05
N ASN A 8 7.90 1.90 38.35
CA ASN A 8 8.25 3.00 39.25
C ASN A 8 9.54 3.73 38.86
N PHE A 9 10.56 3.02 38.34
CA PHE A 9 11.82 3.67 37.93
C PHE A 9 11.67 4.50 36.64
N CYS A 10 10.86 4.02 35.69
CA CYS A 10 10.52 4.76 34.47
C CYS A 10 9.57 5.93 34.79
N MET A 11 8.61 5.71 35.69
CA MET A 11 7.65 6.73 36.11
C MET A 11 8.25 7.81 37.01
N ALA A 12 9.30 7.57 37.79
CA ALA A 12 9.99 8.62 38.54
C ALA A 12 10.61 9.68 37.59
N ARG A 13 11.22 9.24 36.48
CA ARG A 13 11.71 10.13 35.42
C ARG A 13 10.58 10.79 34.64
N ILE A 14 9.46 10.08 34.41
CA ILE A 14 8.25 10.66 33.81
C ILE A 14 7.56 11.66 34.76
N ARG A 15 7.65 11.48 36.09
CA ARG A 15 7.11 12.39 37.11
C ARG A 15 7.91 13.69 37.13
N SER A 16 9.23 13.62 37.05
CA SER A 16 10.08 14.82 36.85
C SER A 16 9.78 15.51 35.51
N ALA A 17 9.55 14.76 34.44
CA ALA A 17 9.18 15.33 33.14
C ALA A 17 7.77 15.96 33.15
N LEU A 18 6.76 15.27 33.70
CA LEU A 18 5.37 15.72 33.79
C LEU A 18 5.21 16.91 34.75
N TRP A 19 5.95 16.96 35.85
CA TRP A 19 5.94 18.08 36.80
C TRP A 19 6.61 19.33 36.20
N LEU A 20 7.74 19.17 35.50
CA LEU A 20 8.35 20.25 34.70
C LEU A 20 7.47 20.71 33.52
N LEU A 21 6.59 19.84 33.01
CA LEU A 21 5.65 20.14 31.91
C LEU A 21 4.32 20.74 32.38
N SER A 22 3.96 20.57 33.65
CA SER A 22 2.77 21.18 34.29
C SER A 22 3.03 22.63 34.72
N ALA A 23 4.27 22.95 35.15
CA ALA A 23 4.61 24.28 35.69
C ALA A 23 4.85 25.37 34.61
N LYS A 24 5.02 24.99 33.34
CA LYS A 24 5.14 25.94 32.22
C LYS A 24 4.17 25.52 31.13
N SER A 25 2.98 26.13 31.09
CA SER A 25 2.41 26.77 29.89
C SER A 25 0.88 26.76 29.88
N PRO A 26 0.22 27.81 30.40
CA PRO A 26 -1.21 28.03 30.19
C PRO A 26 -1.43 28.49 28.74
N GLY A 27 -1.68 27.56 27.82
CA GLY A 27 -1.96 27.91 26.42
C GLY A 27 -1.79 26.82 25.35
N TYR A 28 -1.23 25.65 25.68
CA TYR A 28 -1.04 24.60 24.68
C TYR A 28 -2.27 23.72 24.50
N SER A 29 -2.73 23.58 23.26
CA SER A 29 -3.69 22.55 22.85
C SER A 29 -3.14 21.15 23.16
N TRP A 30 -3.98 20.25 23.70
CA TRP A 30 -3.65 18.85 24.03
C TRP A 30 -2.89 18.10 22.91
N LYS A 31 -3.19 18.39 21.64
CA LYS A 31 -2.47 17.81 20.49
C LYS A 31 -1.01 18.25 20.44
N MET A 32 -0.74 19.55 20.60
CA MET A 32 0.63 20.10 20.63
C MET A 32 1.41 19.62 21.85
N TRP A 33 0.76 19.54 23.01
CA TRP A 33 1.37 19.00 24.23
C TRP A 33 1.79 17.54 24.04
N SER A 34 0.95 16.71 23.41
CA SER A 34 1.26 15.29 23.20
C SER A 34 2.45 15.08 22.27
N GLN A 35 2.54 15.81 21.15
CA GLN A 35 3.63 15.65 20.18
C GLN A 35 4.97 16.17 20.71
N SER A 36 4.97 17.33 21.38
CA SER A 36 6.18 17.91 21.99
C SER A 36 6.74 17.00 23.10
N SER A 37 5.86 16.47 23.95
CA SER A 37 6.26 15.57 25.03
C SER A 37 6.81 14.25 24.50
N ILE A 38 6.23 13.68 23.45
CA ILE A 38 6.73 12.45 22.80
C ILE A 38 8.11 12.68 22.21
N LYS A 39 8.29 13.79 21.49
CA LYS A 39 9.57 14.14 20.89
C LYS A 39 10.64 14.24 21.97
N ARG A 40 10.38 14.98 23.05
CA ARG A 40 11.29 15.09 24.19
C ARG A 40 11.63 13.74 24.84
N LEU A 41 10.64 12.87 25.06
CA LEU A 41 10.88 11.53 25.61
C LEU A 41 11.80 10.67 24.70
N ASN A 42 11.66 10.82 23.38
CA ASN A 42 12.51 10.13 22.43
C ASN A 42 13.91 10.76 22.34
N ASP A 43 14.01 12.08 22.33
CA ASP A 43 15.27 12.84 22.28
C ASP A 43 16.11 12.61 23.55
N ASP A 44 15.47 12.55 24.72
CA ASP A 44 16.10 12.25 26.02
C ASP A 44 16.50 10.75 26.14
N GLY A 45 16.24 9.93 25.11
CA GLY A 45 16.59 8.51 25.09
C GLY A 45 15.80 7.64 26.09
N ILE A 46 14.65 8.11 26.57
CA ILE A 46 13.84 7.38 27.56
C ILE A 46 13.22 6.15 26.88
N ILE A 47 13.57 4.97 27.36
CA ILE A 47 13.05 3.71 26.81
C ILE A 47 11.54 3.56 27.01
N THR A 48 10.86 3.04 25.99
CA THR A 48 9.42 2.74 26.10
C THR A 48 9.16 1.53 26.99
N PRO A 49 7.96 1.40 27.59
CA PRO A 49 7.60 0.21 28.37
C PRO A 49 7.79 -1.10 27.60
N SER A 50 7.42 -1.13 26.31
CA SER A 50 7.60 -2.31 25.46
C SER A 50 9.07 -2.64 25.22
N ARG A 51 9.93 -1.62 25.03
CA ARG A 51 11.38 -1.79 24.86
C ARG A 51 12.03 -2.27 26.15
N TYR A 52 11.63 -1.72 27.29
CA TYR A 52 12.08 -2.18 28.60
C TYR A 52 11.71 -3.65 28.84
N LEU A 53 10.45 -4.04 28.60
CA LEU A 53 9.99 -5.42 28.72
C LEU A 53 10.73 -6.39 27.79
N TYR A 54 11.20 -5.91 26.63
CA TYR A 54 12.06 -6.66 25.72
C TYR A 54 13.48 -6.83 26.30
N GLN A 55 14.07 -5.76 26.84
CA GLN A 55 15.41 -5.80 27.44
C GLN A 55 15.50 -6.75 28.64
N ILE A 56 14.44 -6.85 29.46
CA ILE A 56 14.37 -7.79 30.59
C ILE A 56 13.91 -9.20 30.19
N GLY A 57 13.72 -9.48 28.90
CA GLY A 57 13.40 -10.81 28.38
C GLY A 57 11.94 -11.28 28.54
N LEU A 58 11.04 -10.44 29.06
CA LEU A 58 9.60 -10.77 29.18
C LEU A 58 8.87 -10.75 27.83
N ILE A 59 9.41 -10.04 26.84
CA ILE A 59 8.91 -10.02 25.46
C ILE A 59 10.06 -10.39 24.53
N LYS A 60 9.89 -11.42 23.70
CA LYS A 60 10.93 -11.90 22.77
C LYS A 60 10.81 -11.36 21.34
N THR A 61 9.78 -10.58 21.03
CA THR A 61 9.54 -10.10 19.66
C THR A 61 10.52 -8.97 19.29
N LYS A 62 11.40 -9.23 18.32
CA LYS A 62 12.48 -8.31 17.87
C LYS A 62 12.00 -6.89 17.53
N LYS A 63 10.76 -6.73 17.03
CA LYS A 63 10.17 -5.42 16.70
C LYS A 63 10.13 -4.43 17.88
N TYR A 64 10.15 -4.92 19.12
CA TYR A 64 10.10 -4.06 20.31
C TYR A 64 11.46 -3.52 20.76
N ASN A 65 12.56 -4.05 20.20
CA ASN A 65 13.92 -3.60 20.54
C ASN A 65 14.16 -2.12 20.18
N GLN A 66 13.57 -1.64 19.08
CA GLN A 66 13.71 -0.28 18.57
C GLN A 66 12.40 0.54 18.71
N SER A 67 11.53 0.18 19.67
CA SER A 67 10.26 0.89 19.86
C SER A 67 10.44 2.28 20.47
N GLN A 68 9.99 3.30 19.73
CA GLN A 68 9.89 4.70 20.15
C GLN A 68 8.54 5.02 20.81
N TRP A 69 8.49 6.11 21.57
CA TRP A 69 7.26 6.61 22.17
C TRP A 69 6.25 6.99 21.08
N LYS A 70 5.01 6.52 21.25
CA LYS A 70 3.90 6.82 20.34
C LYS A 70 2.73 7.43 21.11
N PRO A 71 1.92 8.31 20.50
CA PRO A 71 0.82 8.99 21.19
C PRO A 71 -0.15 8.03 21.88
N GLN A 72 -0.49 6.91 21.24
CA GLN A 72 -1.40 5.92 21.82
C GLN A 72 -0.88 5.29 23.13
N VAL A 73 0.45 5.15 23.26
CA VAL A 73 1.06 4.56 24.47
C VAL A 73 0.92 5.53 25.63
N ILE A 74 1.23 6.82 25.41
CA ILE A 74 1.07 7.87 26.42
C ILE A 74 -0.41 8.01 26.80
N LYS A 75 -1.32 8.06 25.82
CA LYS A 75 -2.77 8.12 26.09
C LYS A 75 -3.25 6.91 26.92
N SER A 76 -2.72 5.72 26.66
CA SER A 76 -3.04 4.52 27.45
C SER A 76 -2.51 4.59 28.88
N ILE A 77 -1.36 5.25 29.10
CA ILE A 77 -0.79 5.46 30.43
C ILE A 77 -1.63 6.51 31.17
N LEU A 78 -1.86 7.70 30.59
CA LEU A 78 -2.59 8.78 31.25
C LEU A 78 -4.02 8.40 31.65
N ASN A 79 -4.65 7.44 30.96
CA ASN A 79 -6.01 6.98 31.24
C ASN A 79 -6.10 5.75 32.15
N ASN A 80 -4.99 5.31 32.75
CA ASN A 80 -4.96 4.08 33.54
C ASN A 80 -5.16 4.37 35.04
N PRO A 81 -6.29 3.96 35.65
CA PRO A 81 -6.57 4.24 37.07
C PRO A 81 -5.70 3.41 38.02
N VAL A 82 -4.86 2.50 37.51
CA VAL A 82 -3.85 1.81 38.34
C VAL A 82 -2.91 2.81 39.00
N TYR A 83 -2.67 3.98 38.41
CA TYR A 83 -1.82 5.00 39.00
C TYR A 83 -2.41 5.66 40.26
N LEU A 84 -3.71 5.47 40.52
CA LEU A 84 -4.42 5.89 41.74
C LEU A 84 -4.38 4.83 42.86
N GLY A 85 -3.59 3.76 42.69
CA GLY A 85 -3.56 2.66 43.66
C GLY A 85 -4.65 1.62 43.44
N HIS A 86 -5.44 1.71 42.36
CA HIS A 86 -6.55 0.79 42.09
C HIS A 86 -6.09 -0.45 41.29
N THR A 87 -6.74 -1.59 41.51
CA THR A 87 -6.56 -2.79 40.68
C THR A 87 -7.72 -2.89 39.68
N VAL A 88 -7.40 -2.97 38.38
CA VAL A 88 -8.41 -3.13 37.32
C VAL A 88 -8.31 -4.50 36.68
N GLN A 89 -9.42 -5.25 36.71
CA GLN A 89 -9.57 -6.54 36.08
C GLN A 89 -10.63 -6.50 34.98
N GLY A 90 -10.63 -7.52 34.12
CA GLY A 90 -11.65 -7.67 33.07
C GLY A 90 -11.44 -6.85 31.80
N ARG A 91 -10.28 -6.21 31.58
CA ARG A 91 -9.97 -5.40 30.38
C ARG A 91 -10.02 -6.14 29.05
N LYS A 92 -9.89 -7.47 29.10
CA LYS A 92 -9.94 -8.37 27.96
C LYS A 92 -10.72 -9.61 28.38
N LYS A 93 -11.63 -10.06 27.52
CA LYS A 93 -12.33 -11.35 27.65
C LYS A 93 -11.81 -12.27 26.54
N SER A 94 -11.57 -13.53 26.88
CA SER A 94 -11.22 -14.58 25.92
C SER A 94 -12.01 -15.84 26.28
N GLY A 95 -12.91 -16.25 25.40
CA GLY A 95 -13.62 -17.52 25.51
C GLY A 95 -12.75 -18.66 24.97
N LEU A 96 -11.74 -19.07 25.74
CA LEU A 96 -10.85 -20.18 25.36
C LEU A 96 -11.65 -21.47 25.05
N CYS A 97 -12.73 -21.73 25.81
CA CYS A 97 -13.61 -22.87 25.59
C CYS A 97 -14.54 -22.74 24.38
N GLN A 98 -14.70 -21.54 23.81
CA GLN A 98 -15.61 -21.25 22.69
C GLN A 98 -14.86 -20.85 21.41
N GLY A 99 -13.53 -20.98 21.38
CA GLY A 99 -12.70 -20.60 20.23
C GLY A 99 -12.73 -19.10 19.91
N GLN A 100 -13.23 -18.25 20.82
CA GLN A 100 -13.38 -16.82 20.57
C GLN A 100 -12.03 -16.09 20.70
N LYS A 101 -11.69 -15.31 19.68
CA LYS A 101 -10.52 -14.43 19.70
C LYS A 101 -10.63 -13.46 20.88
N GLN A 102 -9.48 -13.11 21.47
CA GLN A 102 -9.42 -12.17 22.58
C GLN A 102 -10.03 -10.81 22.17
N GLN A 103 -11.02 -10.35 22.93
CA GLN A 103 -11.71 -9.08 22.70
C GLN A 103 -11.49 -8.11 23.85
N HIS A 104 -11.46 -6.83 23.53
CA HIS A 104 -11.44 -5.75 24.52
C HIS A 104 -12.86 -5.49 25.04
N THR A 105 -13.00 -5.36 26.35
CA THR A 105 -14.27 -5.07 27.01
C THR A 105 -14.52 -3.57 27.15
N GLN A 106 -15.79 -3.20 27.24
CA GLN A 106 -16.17 -1.83 27.57
C GLN A 106 -15.72 -1.48 29.00
N LYS A 107 -15.45 -0.20 29.24
CA LYS A 107 -15.00 0.29 30.56
C LYS A 107 -16.03 0.00 31.67
N SER A 108 -17.32 -0.03 31.33
CA SER A 108 -18.42 -0.39 32.24
C SER A 108 -18.31 -1.79 32.82
N ASP A 109 -17.68 -2.70 32.08
CA ASP A 109 -17.55 -4.12 32.46
C ASP A 109 -16.26 -4.37 33.26
N TRP A 110 -15.49 -3.34 33.55
CA TRP A 110 -14.23 -3.47 34.28
C TRP A 110 -14.53 -3.59 35.77
N VAL A 111 -13.95 -4.60 36.41
CA VAL A 111 -13.99 -4.73 37.86
C VAL A 111 -12.82 -3.92 38.41
N ILE A 112 -13.13 -2.83 39.11
CA ILE A 112 -12.15 -1.93 39.72
C ILE A 112 -12.21 -2.14 41.23
N VAL A 113 -11.10 -2.56 41.82
CA VAL A 113 -10.92 -2.64 43.27
C VAL A 113 -10.06 -1.46 43.69
N GLU A 114 -10.61 -0.59 44.53
CA GLU A 114 -9.95 0.65 44.95
C GLU A 114 -8.85 0.38 46.01
N ASN A 115 -7.89 1.31 46.12
CA ASN A 115 -6.87 1.37 47.18
C ASN A 115 -6.10 0.07 47.49
N THR A 116 -5.75 -0.67 46.44
CA THR A 116 -4.98 -1.92 46.53
C THR A 116 -3.47 -1.76 46.68
N HIS A 117 -2.91 -0.58 46.37
CA HIS A 117 -1.50 -0.26 46.53
C HIS A 117 -1.29 1.25 46.66
N GLU A 118 -0.09 1.66 47.06
CA GLU A 118 0.27 3.07 47.19
C GLU A 118 0.10 3.81 45.85
N PRO A 119 -0.67 4.91 45.83
CA PRO A 119 -0.90 5.69 44.61
C PRO A 119 0.38 6.39 44.14
N LEU A 120 0.59 6.42 42.83
CA LEU A 120 1.73 7.11 42.21
C LEU A 120 1.45 8.59 41.94
N ILE A 121 0.17 8.94 41.79
CA ILE A 121 -0.35 10.29 41.60
C ILE A 121 -1.58 10.49 42.47
N ASP A 122 -1.84 11.73 42.86
CA ASP A 122 -3.05 12.11 43.57
C ASP A 122 -4.28 12.12 42.65
N GLU A 123 -5.45 11.94 43.27
CA GLU A 123 -6.74 11.91 42.61
C GLU A 123 -7.04 13.22 41.86
N ASP A 124 -6.69 14.36 42.44
CA ASP A 124 -6.94 15.68 41.87
C ASP A 124 -6.15 15.90 40.58
N THR A 125 -4.87 15.51 40.56
CA THR A 125 -4.01 15.55 39.38
C THR A 125 -4.53 14.63 38.28
N PHE A 126 -4.96 13.41 38.63
CA PHE A 126 -5.52 12.48 37.64
C PHE A 126 -6.81 13.04 37.02
N ARG A 127 -7.72 13.57 37.85
CA ARG A 127 -8.96 14.22 37.39
C ARG A 127 -8.70 15.41 36.48
N ALA A 128 -7.73 16.27 36.82
CA ALA A 128 -7.34 17.40 35.98
C ALA A 128 -6.89 16.94 34.57
N VAL A 129 -6.05 15.90 34.49
CA VAL A 129 -5.60 15.35 33.20
C VAL A 129 -6.76 14.72 32.41
N GLN A 130 -7.68 14.00 33.07
CA GLN A 130 -8.87 13.45 32.42
C GLN A 130 -9.76 14.56 31.85
N ALA A 131 -10.01 15.62 32.63
CA ALA A 131 -10.80 16.78 32.19
C ALA A 131 -10.17 17.48 30.97
N MET A 132 -8.85 17.66 30.95
CA MET A 132 -8.13 18.20 29.79
C MET A 132 -8.28 17.31 28.55
N SER A 133 -8.17 15.99 28.72
CA SER A 133 -8.34 15.02 27.62
C SER A 133 -9.77 15.02 27.08
N GLU A 134 -10.78 15.08 27.95
CA GLU A 134 -12.18 15.16 27.57
C GLU A 134 -12.49 16.45 26.81
N GLN A 135 -11.99 17.59 27.30
CA GLN A 135 -12.17 18.87 26.62
C GLN A 135 -11.51 18.88 25.23
N ALA A 136 -10.32 18.29 25.11
CA ALA A 136 -9.66 18.09 23.83
C ALA A 136 -10.46 17.17 22.89
N SER A 137 -11.07 16.12 23.42
CA SER A 137 -11.92 15.22 22.63
C SER A 137 -13.21 15.91 22.18
N LYS A 138 -13.87 16.67 23.07
CA LYS A 138 -15.09 17.43 22.76
C LYS A 138 -14.81 18.48 21.68
N SER A 139 -13.74 19.26 21.82
CA SER A 139 -13.34 20.23 20.81
C SER A 139 -12.97 19.58 19.47
N TYR A 140 -12.32 18.41 19.46
CA TYR A 140 -12.06 17.67 18.23
C TYR A 140 -13.37 17.18 17.57
N ASN A 141 -14.28 16.60 18.35
CA ASN A 141 -15.58 16.12 17.88
C ASN A 141 -16.50 17.25 17.41
N ALA A 142 -16.46 18.41 18.05
CA ALA A 142 -17.21 19.60 17.62
C ALA A 142 -16.68 20.19 16.30
N ASN A 143 -15.40 19.98 16.00
CA ASN A 143 -14.78 20.42 14.74
C ASN A 143 -14.79 19.34 13.65
N LEU A 144 -15.15 18.09 13.99
CA LEU A 144 -15.37 17.03 13.01
C LEU A 144 -16.54 17.44 12.11
N GLY A 145 -16.33 17.40 10.80
CA GLY A 145 -17.33 17.76 9.80
C GLY A 145 -17.61 19.26 9.63
N LYS A 146 -16.89 20.15 10.34
CA LYS A 146 -17.04 21.62 10.25
C LYS A 146 -17.01 22.16 8.82
N HIS A 147 -16.29 21.50 7.93
CA HIS A 147 -16.11 21.89 6.53
C HIS A 147 -16.64 20.84 5.54
N ASP A 148 -17.61 20.02 5.97
CA ASP A 148 -18.22 19.00 5.10
C ASP A 148 -19.15 19.63 4.06
N HIS A 149 -19.75 20.79 4.36
CA HIS A 149 -20.56 21.56 3.41
C HIS A 149 -19.80 21.98 2.14
N LEU A 150 -18.46 22.04 2.20
CA LEU A 150 -17.64 22.32 1.02
C LEU A 150 -17.60 21.13 0.05
N GLY A 151 -17.97 19.93 0.49
CA GLY A 151 -17.88 18.68 -0.25
C GLY A 151 -16.49 18.03 -0.17
N THR A 152 -16.38 16.84 -0.79
CA THR A 152 -15.15 16.08 -0.93
C THR A 152 -14.97 15.72 -2.40
N THR A 153 -13.78 15.98 -2.96
CA THR A 153 -13.48 15.57 -4.33
C THR A 153 -12.88 14.16 -4.32
N PRO A 154 -13.22 13.32 -5.31
CA PRO A 154 -12.68 11.97 -5.42
C PRO A 154 -11.16 12.02 -5.58
N ASN A 155 -10.48 11.05 -4.97
CA ASN A 155 -9.02 10.94 -5.03
C ASN A 155 -8.60 10.10 -6.24
N ILE A 156 -8.46 10.77 -7.38
CA ILE A 156 -8.07 10.20 -8.68
C ILE A 156 -6.66 9.58 -8.65
N LEU A 157 -5.77 10.06 -7.76
CA LEU A 157 -4.36 9.64 -7.71
C LEU A 157 -4.08 8.69 -6.53
N ARG A 158 -5.10 7.95 -6.09
CA ARG A 158 -5.03 7.13 -4.90
C ARG A 158 -4.04 5.98 -5.09
N GLY A 159 -2.96 5.99 -4.31
CA GLY A 159 -1.97 4.90 -4.33
C GLY A 159 -0.94 5.02 -5.47
N LEU A 160 -1.00 6.08 -6.27
CA LEU A 160 -0.05 6.33 -7.36
C LEU A 160 1.12 7.22 -6.93
N ILE A 161 0.97 8.03 -5.88
CA ILE A 161 1.94 9.08 -5.52
C ILE A 161 2.83 8.66 -4.35
N PHE A 162 4.14 8.77 -4.55
CA PHE A 162 5.15 8.37 -3.60
C PHE A 162 6.24 9.42 -3.42
N CYS A 163 6.92 9.36 -2.28
CA CYS A 163 8.13 10.14 -2.02
C CYS A 163 9.34 9.45 -2.66
N ALA A 164 10.13 10.17 -3.44
CA ALA A 164 11.37 9.63 -4.01
C ALA A 164 12.40 9.26 -2.93
N ASP A 165 12.57 10.12 -1.91
CA ASP A 165 13.61 9.92 -0.90
C ASP A 165 13.34 8.79 0.11
N CYS A 166 12.08 8.64 0.55
CA CYS A 166 11.74 7.66 1.59
C CYS A 166 10.91 6.47 1.07
N GLY A 167 10.56 6.48 -0.22
CA GLY A 167 9.78 5.44 -0.89
C GLY A 167 8.32 5.29 -0.44
N ARG A 168 7.90 5.97 0.64
CA ARG A 168 6.55 5.84 1.21
C ARG A 168 5.51 6.60 0.38
N PRO A 169 4.24 6.13 0.35
CA PRO A 169 3.16 6.82 -0.32
C PRO A 169 2.90 8.18 0.34
N LEU A 170 2.68 9.22 -0.48
CA LEU A 170 2.29 10.53 0.03
C LEU A 170 0.83 10.50 0.49
N VAL A 171 0.53 11.26 1.55
CA VAL A 171 -0.82 11.34 2.10
C VAL A 171 -1.49 12.61 1.61
N ARG A 172 -2.71 12.46 1.08
CA ARG A 172 -3.57 13.56 0.64
C ARG A 172 -4.24 14.21 1.85
N TYR A 173 -4.04 15.50 2.04
CA TYR A 173 -4.67 16.30 3.10
C TYR A 173 -5.65 17.31 2.50
N LYS A 174 -6.83 17.44 3.12
CA LYS A 174 -7.80 18.49 2.84
C LYS A 174 -7.40 19.73 3.64
N SER A 175 -7.09 20.82 2.94
CA SER A 175 -6.80 22.13 3.54
C SER A 175 -7.92 23.11 3.21
N VAL A 176 -8.30 23.91 4.20
CA VAL A 176 -9.37 24.91 4.08
C VAL A 176 -8.82 26.26 4.49
N THR A 177 -8.94 27.26 3.63
CA THR A 177 -8.49 28.64 3.84
C THR A 177 -9.65 29.62 3.71
N ASN A 178 -9.38 30.92 3.92
CA ASN A 178 -10.38 32.00 3.85
C ASN A 178 -11.63 31.72 4.70
N LYS A 179 -11.42 31.45 6.01
CA LYS A 179 -12.50 31.23 6.99
C LYS A 179 -13.51 30.13 6.63
N GLY A 180 -13.13 29.19 5.78
CA GLY A 180 -14.03 28.11 5.37
C GLY A 180 -14.54 28.22 3.94
N THR A 181 -14.15 29.23 3.16
CA THR A 181 -14.68 29.41 1.80
C THR A 181 -13.87 28.68 0.74
N ASN A 182 -12.55 28.60 0.88
CA ASN A 182 -11.68 27.99 -0.12
C ASN A 182 -11.15 26.63 0.35
N ARG A 183 -11.19 25.63 -0.51
CA ARG A 183 -10.75 24.25 -0.25
C ARG A 183 -9.79 23.80 -1.33
N TYR A 184 -8.63 23.31 -0.92
CA TYR A 184 -7.66 22.66 -1.79
C TYR A 184 -7.10 21.40 -1.15
N TYR A 185 -6.47 20.56 -1.96
CA TYR A 185 -5.81 19.35 -1.50
C TYR A 185 -4.32 19.41 -1.74
N VAL A 186 -3.57 18.85 -0.81
CA VAL A 186 -2.11 18.78 -0.88
C VAL A 186 -1.62 17.38 -0.54
N TYR A 187 -0.53 16.97 -1.15
CA TYR A 187 0.17 15.74 -0.80
C TYR A 187 1.37 16.07 0.07
N ILE A 188 1.46 15.37 1.21
CA ILE A 188 2.53 15.57 2.20
C ILE A 188 3.17 14.22 2.54
N CYS A 189 4.49 14.22 2.70
CA CYS A 189 5.23 13.02 3.09
C CYS A 189 4.93 12.65 4.55
N PRO A 190 4.40 11.44 4.83
CA PRO A 190 4.08 11.02 6.19
C PRO A 190 5.33 10.86 7.06
N SER A 191 6.47 10.47 6.48
CA SER A 191 7.74 10.36 7.20
C SER A 191 8.22 11.72 7.70
N HIS A 192 8.18 12.75 6.86
CA HIS A 192 8.53 14.12 7.25
C HIS A 192 7.56 14.68 8.31
N SER A 193 6.26 14.41 8.15
CA SER A 193 5.25 14.85 9.13
C SER A 193 5.41 14.17 10.50
N ALA A 194 5.94 12.95 10.53
CA ALA A 194 6.19 12.23 11.77
C ALA A 194 7.52 12.68 12.42
N ASP A 195 8.54 12.88 11.60
CA ASP A 195 9.88 13.33 12.01
C ASP A 195 10.51 14.14 10.89
N ILE A 196 10.80 15.42 11.18
CA ILE A 196 11.38 16.38 10.24
C ILE A 196 12.75 15.90 9.75
N THR A 197 13.49 15.15 10.57
CA THR A 197 14.83 14.63 10.24
C THR A 197 14.80 13.38 9.37
N ALA A 198 13.67 12.65 9.35
CA ALA A 198 13.56 11.37 8.67
C ALA A 198 13.39 11.49 7.14
N CYS A 199 12.91 12.63 6.64
CA CYS A 199 12.76 12.90 5.21
C CYS A 199 12.64 14.41 4.96
N PRO A 200 13.19 14.95 3.85
CA PRO A 200 12.96 16.36 3.49
C PRO A 200 11.48 16.69 3.31
N LYS A 201 11.10 17.96 3.44
CA LYS A 201 9.71 18.43 3.29
C LYS A 201 9.23 18.25 1.85
N LYS A 202 8.07 17.61 1.67
CA LYS A 202 7.36 17.53 0.39
C LYS A 202 5.98 18.13 0.57
N TYR A 203 5.64 19.09 -0.27
CA TYR A 203 4.36 19.80 -0.23
C TYR A 203 3.97 20.17 -1.65
N ILE A 204 3.02 19.43 -2.21
CA ILE A 204 2.56 19.64 -3.59
C ILE A 204 1.05 19.79 -3.64
N HIS A 205 0.59 20.79 -4.38
CA HIS A 205 -0.83 21.03 -4.62
C HIS A 205 -1.38 20.01 -5.61
N GLU A 206 -2.55 19.42 -5.30
CA GLU A 206 -3.18 18.42 -6.15
C GLU A 206 -3.46 18.95 -7.56
N ASN A 207 -3.90 20.20 -7.70
CA ASN A 207 -4.21 20.78 -9.00
C ASN A 207 -2.96 20.94 -9.87
N GLU A 208 -1.84 21.37 -9.28
CA GLU A 208 -0.57 21.50 -10.00
C GLU A 208 -0.01 20.14 -10.40
N LEU A 209 -0.12 19.14 -9.51
CA LEU A 209 0.23 17.77 -9.83
C LEU A 209 -0.62 17.21 -10.98
N LYS A 210 -1.95 17.40 -10.94
CA LYS A 210 -2.85 16.95 -12.01
C LYS A 210 -2.54 17.58 -13.35
N LYS A 211 -2.25 18.88 -13.38
CA LYS A 211 -1.86 19.59 -14.62
C LYS A 211 -0.53 19.06 -15.16
N ALA A 212 0.47 18.88 -14.31
CA ALA A 212 1.77 18.36 -14.71
C ALA A 212 1.65 16.92 -15.26
N LEU A 213 0.88 16.06 -14.58
CA LEU A 213 0.61 14.70 -15.04
C LEU A 213 -0.15 14.69 -16.37
N LEU A 214 -1.20 15.50 -16.51
CA LEU A 214 -1.95 15.61 -17.75
C LEU A 214 -1.06 16.07 -18.90
N SER A 215 -0.24 17.10 -18.70
CA SER A 215 0.69 17.59 -19.72
C SER A 215 1.70 16.53 -20.15
N ALA A 216 2.25 15.77 -19.19
CA ALA A 216 3.17 14.68 -19.49
C ALA A 216 2.47 13.57 -20.28
N LEU A 217 1.27 13.16 -19.86
CA LEU A 217 0.49 12.14 -20.58
C LEU A 217 0.07 12.59 -21.98
N CYS A 218 -0.32 13.85 -22.18
CA CYS A 218 -0.64 14.38 -23.50
C CYS A 218 0.59 14.36 -24.43
N HIS A 219 1.76 14.73 -23.92
CA HIS A 219 3.00 14.67 -24.69
C HIS A 219 3.34 13.23 -25.11
N GLU A 220 3.21 12.29 -24.17
CA GLU A 220 3.38 10.86 -24.46
C GLU A 220 2.37 10.38 -25.51
N LEU A 221 1.09 10.76 -25.40
CA LEU A 221 0.04 10.44 -26.37
C LEU A 221 0.38 10.91 -27.79
N GLU A 222 0.99 12.09 -27.95
CA GLU A 222 1.43 12.60 -29.24
C GLU A 222 2.55 11.72 -29.83
N LEU A 223 3.56 11.36 -29.02
CA LEU A 223 4.64 10.44 -29.44
C LEU A 223 4.10 9.06 -29.82
N CYS A 224 3.07 8.59 -29.12
CA CYS A 224 2.40 7.32 -29.41
C CYS A 224 1.70 7.35 -30.78
N ALA A 225 1.03 8.44 -31.14
CA ALA A 225 0.26 8.54 -32.37
C ALA A 225 1.13 8.36 -33.62
N ASP A 226 2.35 8.92 -33.60
CA ASP A 226 3.32 8.74 -34.67
C ASP A 226 3.91 7.32 -34.69
N THR A 227 4.16 6.75 -33.52
CA THR A 227 4.61 5.35 -33.38
C THR A 227 3.55 4.37 -33.89
N GLN A 228 2.25 4.65 -33.65
CA GLN A 228 1.14 3.81 -34.12
C GLN A 228 1.06 3.77 -35.66
N LYS A 229 1.40 4.87 -36.35
CA LYS A 229 1.48 4.88 -37.83
C LYS A 229 2.60 3.95 -38.31
N LEU A 230 3.79 4.05 -37.72
CA LEU A 230 4.93 3.20 -38.05
C LEU A 230 4.65 1.71 -37.77
N ILE A 231 3.99 1.39 -36.65
CA ILE A 231 3.60 0.00 -36.32
C ILE A 231 2.55 -0.53 -37.29
N LYS A 232 1.59 0.29 -37.73
CA LYS A 232 0.60 -0.10 -38.75
C LYS A 232 1.27 -0.41 -40.09
N GLU A 233 2.29 0.36 -40.47
CA GLU A 233 3.08 0.11 -41.69
C GLU A 233 3.90 -1.18 -41.57
N TYR A 234 4.60 -1.37 -40.45
CA TYR A 234 5.35 -2.61 -40.18
C TYR A 234 4.45 -3.85 -40.17
N SER A 235 3.28 -3.76 -39.53
CA SER A 235 2.32 -4.86 -39.43
C SER A 235 1.72 -5.24 -40.79
N ARG A 236 1.69 -4.30 -41.74
CA ARG A 236 1.28 -4.54 -43.14
C ARG A 236 2.40 -5.08 -44.02
N SER A 237 3.63 -5.15 -43.52
CA SER A 237 4.76 -5.65 -44.30
C SER A 237 4.58 -7.14 -44.63
N PRO A 238 4.98 -7.60 -45.84
CA PRO A 238 4.90 -9.01 -46.21
C PRO A 238 5.69 -9.95 -45.29
N ALA A 239 6.72 -9.45 -44.61
CA ALA A 239 7.50 -10.22 -43.63
C ALA A 239 6.70 -10.48 -42.35
N ALA A 240 6.11 -9.43 -41.75
CA ALA A 240 5.30 -9.55 -40.54
C ALA A 240 4.05 -10.43 -40.75
N VAL A 241 3.35 -10.24 -41.88
CA VAL A 241 2.16 -11.04 -42.22
C VAL A 241 2.51 -12.52 -42.42
N ARG A 242 3.63 -12.82 -43.09
CA ARG A 242 4.10 -14.21 -43.26
C ARG A 242 4.45 -14.86 -41.92
N GLN A 243 5.12 -14.12 -41.05
CA GLN A 243 5.51 -14.59 -39.73
C GLN A 243 4.27 -14.89 -38.86
N TYR A 244 3.32 -13.97 -38.79
CA TYR A 244 2.05 -14.15 -38.07
C TYR A 244 1.28 -15.39 -38.57
N ASN A 245 1.07 -15.49 -39.88
CA ASN A 245 0.37 -16.62 -40.48
C ASN A 245 1.08 -17.96 -40.23
N SER A 246 2.41 -17.98 -40.20
CA SER A 246 3.18 -19.21 -39.90
C SER A 246 2.97 -19.67 -38.46
N GLN A 247 2.97 -18.73 -37.50
CA GLN A 247 2.76 -19.04 -36.09
C GLN A 247 1.33 -19.49 -35.81
N GLU A 248 0.33 -18.84 -36.40
CA GLU A 248 -1.06 -19.24 -36.28
C GLU A 248 -1.31 -20.66 -36.80
N ARG A 249 -0.67 -21.02 -37.93
CA ARG A 249 -0.69 -22.39 -38.47
C ARG A 249 -0.05 -23.39 -37.51
N ASN A 250 1.11 -23.05 -36.94
CA ASN A 250 1.81 -23.91 -36.00
C ASN A 250 0.98 -24.13 -34.71
N LEU A 251 0.37 -23.06 -34.17
CA LEU A 251 -0.51 -23.13 -33.02
C LEU A 251 -1.74 -24.01 -33.31
N THR A 252 -2.38 -23.80 -34.46
CA THR A 252 -3.54 -24.59 -34.89
C THR A 252 -3.17 -26.07 -35.01
N SER A 253 -2.02 -26.37 -35.60
CA SER A 253 -1.51 -27.74 -35.73
C SER A 253 -1.24 -28.38 -34.36
N ALA A 254 -0.61 -27.65 -33.44
CA ALA A 254 -0.34 -28.13 -32.08
C ALA A 254 -1.65 -28.39 -31.28
N LYS A 255 -2.64 -27.50 -31.41
CA LYS A 255 -3.98 -27.68 -30.80
C LYS A 255 -4.72 -28.89 -31.37
N GLN A 256 -4.62 -29.12 -32.68
CA GLN A 256 -5.16 -30.33 -33.33
C GLN A 256 -4.46 -31.61 -32.86
N ALA A 257 -3.14 -31.58 -32.70
CA ALA A 257 -2.36 -32.72 -32.17
C ALA A 257 -2.77 -33.05 -30.74
N LEU A 258 -2.93 -32.04 -29.88
CA LEU A 258 -3.42 -32.22 -28.51
C LEU A 258 -4.83 -32.83 -28.47
N ALA A 259 -5.75 -32.33 -29.30
CA ALA A 259 -7.11 -32.84 -29.37
C ALA A 259 -7.13 -34.31 -29.82
N ARG A 260 -6.31 -34.67 -30.80
CA ARG A 260 -6.15 -36.05 -31.28
C ARG A 260 -5.61 -36.96 -30.17
N ALA A 261 -4.52 -36.56 -29.51
CA ALA A 261 -3.91 -37.35 -28.43
C ALA A 261 -4.86 -37.55 -27.24
N LYS A 262 -5.65 -36.53 -26.87
CA LYS A 262 -6.69 -36.64 -25.83
C LYS A 262 -7.83 -37.59 -26.22
N SER A 263 -8.26 -37.54 -27.48
CA SER A 263 -9.29 -38.45 -28.00
C SER A 263 -8.82 -39.91 -27.95
N LEU A 264 -7.60 -40.18 -28.42
CA LEU A 264 -6.96 -41.50 -28.38
C LEU A 264 -6.74 -42.00 -26.93
N TYR A 265 -6.34 -41.11 -26.01
CA TYR A 265 -6.23 -41.43 -24.60
C TYR A 265 -7.58 -41.79 -23.97
N GLY A 266 -8.66 -41.10 -24.38
CA GLY A 266 -10.02 -41.33 -23.90
C GLY A 266 -10.62 -42.66 -24.37
N SER A 267 -10.36 -43.07 -25.62
CA SER A 267 -10.85 -44.35 -26.16
C SER A 267 -10.05 -45.57 -25.66
N LEU A 268 -8.87 -45.35 -25.09
CA LEU A 268 -7.95 -46.40 -24.69
C LEU A 268 -8.55 -47.39 -23.67
N TYR A 269 -9.29 -46.88 -22.67
CA TYR A 269 -9.91 -47.73 -21.66
C TYR A 269 -11.03 -48.61 -22.25
N GLN A 270 -11.81 -48.06 -23.19
CA GLN A 270 -12.87 -48.80 -23.86
C GLN A 270 -12.30 -49.95 -24.69
N ASN A 271 -11.24 -49.70 -25.45
CA ASN A 271 -10.56 -50.74 -26.23
C ASN A 271 -10.01 -51.89 -25.37
N TYR A 272 -9.52 -51.58 -24.16
CA TYR A 272 -9.09 -52.60 -23.18
C TYR A 272 -10.27 -53.43 -22.65
N VAL A 273 -11.38 -52.79 -22.31
CA VAL A 273 -12.61 -53.48 -21.85
C VAL A 273 -13.18 -54.38 -22.95
N ASP A 274 -13.16 -53.90 -24.20
CA ASP A 274 -13.64 -54.65 -25.37
C ASP A 274 -12.66 -55.77 -25.80
N ARG A 275 -11.57 -55.98 -25.06
CA ARG A 275 -10.52 -57.00 -25.29
C ARG A 275 -9.87 -56.90 -26.66
N LEU A 276 -9.80 -55.68 -27.21
CA LEU A 276 -9.10 -55.38 -28.46
C LEU A 276 -7.60 -55.18 -28.25
N MET A 277 -7.13 -55.21 -27.01
CA MET A 277 -5.74 -55.01 -26.61
C MET A 277 -5.44 -55.69 -25.27
N ASP A 278 -4.18 -56.04 -25.03
CA ASP A 278 -3.73 -56.62 -23.76
C ASP A 278 -3.34 -55.57 -22.70
N GLU A 279 -3.08 -56.02 -21.46
CA GLU A 279 -2.71 -55.12 -20.36
C GLU A 279 -1.36 -54.40 -20.60
N GLY A 280 -0.39 -55.08 -21.21
CA GLY A 280 0.92 -54.50 -21.53
C GLY A 280 0.81 -53.40 -22.57
N GLU A 281 0.10 -53.67 -23.66
CA GLU A 281 -0.22 -52.71 -24.72
C GLU A 281 -0.99 -51.50 -24.19
N TYR A 282 -1.96 -51.73 -23.28
CA TYR A 282 -2.69 -50.65 -22.62
C TYR A 282 -1.76 -49.73 -21.81
N VAL A 283 -0.90 -50.30 -20.97
CA VAL A 283 0.03 -49.53 -20.12
C VAL A 283 1.02 -48.73 -20.96
N ASP A 284 1.55 -49.33 -22.04
CA ASP A 284 2.51 -48.68 -22.93
C ASP A 284 1.87 -47.55 -23.74
N LEU A 285 0.72 -47.80 -24.37
CA LEU A 285 -0.01 -46.76 -25.12
C LEU A 285 -0.50 -45.62 -24.21
N LYS A 286 -0.92 -45.94 -22.98
CA LYS A 286 -1.29 -44.93 -21.97
C LYS A 286 -0.11 -44.02 -21.64
N ARG A 287 1.08 -44.60 -21.49
CA ARG A 287 2.32 -43.84 -21.25
C ARG A 287 2.67 -42.96 -22.45
N GLN A 288 2.60 -43.50 -23.66
CA GLN A 288 2.89 -42.78 -24.90
C GLN A 288 1.94 -41.59 -25.11
N TYR A 289 0.63 -41.82 -25.05
CA TYR A 289 -0.36 -40.74 -25.24
C TYR A 289 -0.27 -39.68 -24.14
N ARG A 290 0.02 -40.07 -22.89
CA ARG A 290 0.27 -39.09 -21.83
C ARG A 290 1.48 -38.22 -22.13
N ALA A 291 2.58 -38.81 -22.59
CA ALA A 291 3.78 -38.06 -23.00
C ALA A 291 3.54 -37.19 -24.25
N GLU A 292 2.68 -37.60 -25.17
CA GLU A 292 2.26 -36.77 -26.31
C GLU A 292 1.38 -35.59 -25.89
N ILE A 293 0.44 -35.81 -24.96
CA ILE A 293 -0.38 -34.74 -24.38
C ILE A 293 0.52 -33.71 -23.71
N GLU A 294 1.45 -34.15 -22.85
CA GLU A 294 2.38 -33.24 -22.16
C GLU A 294 3.26 -32.45 -23.13
N ARG A 295 3.81 -33.10 -24.16
CA ARG A 295 4.60 -32.42 -25.22
C ARG A 295 3.78 -31.41 -26.01
N ALA A 296 2.58 -31.79 -26.46
CA ALA A 296 1.71 -30.89 -27.22
C ALA A 296 1.25 -29.71 -26.37
N GLN A 297 0.97 -29.93 -25.08
CA GLN A 297 0.60 -28.87 -24.14
C GLN A 297 1.76 -27.88 -23.91
N ALA A 298 2.99 -28.39 -23.74
CA ALA A 298 4.19 -27.56 -23.62
C ALA A 298 4.44 -26.72 -24.89
N ALA A 299 4.33 -27.35 -26.07
CA ALA A 299 4.48 -26.65 -27.35
C ALA A 299 3.42 -25.56 -27.55
N ILE A 300 2.17 -25.79 -27.12
CA ILE A 300 1.12 -24.75 -27.15
C ILE A 300 1.50 -23.59 -26.23
N THR A 301 1.96 -23.87 -25.01
CA THR A 301 2.37 -22.80 -24.07
C THR A 301 3.51 -21.96 -24.63
N GLU A 302 4.51 -22.58 -25.24
CA GLU A 302 5.63 -21.88 -25.87
C GLU A 302 5.17 -21.03 -27.07
N LEU A 303 4.34 -21.59 -27.96
CA LEU A 303 3.81 -20.87 -29.12
C LEU A 303 2.88 -19.71 -28.70
N GLU A 304 2.08 -19.87 -27.64
CA GLU A 304 1.24 -18.80 -27.09
C GLU A 304 2.10 -17.68 -26.46
N GLN A 305 3.21 -18.02 -25.80
CA GLN A 305 4.17 -17.02 -25.32
C GLN A 305 4.81 -16.25 -26.48
N GLN A 306 5.26 -16.94 -27.52
CA GLN A 306 5.83 -16.30 -28.71
C GLN A 306 4.82 -15.39 -29.43
N GLN A 307 3.55 -15.82 -29.52
CA GLN A 307 2.49 -14.97 -30.06
C GLN A 307 2.25 -13.74 -29.19
N PHE A 308 2.19 -13.90 -27.86
CA PHE A 308 2.01 -12.78 -26.94
C PHE A 308 3.16 -11.75 -27.03
N GLU A 309 4.41 -12.22 -27.13
CA GLU A 309 5.58 -11.36 -27.34
C GLU A 309 5.52 -10.61 -28.67
N GLN A 310 5.01 -11.24 -29.74
CA GLN A 310 4.80 -10.56 -31.02
C GLN A 310 3.62 -9.60 -31.00
N GLU A 311 2.53 -9.90 -30.30
CA GLU A 311 1.40 -8.98 -30.16
C GLU A 311 1.83 -7.67 -29.49
N ARG A 312 2.74 -7.73 -28.51
CA ARG A 312 3.38 -6.52 -27.93
C ARG A 312 4.17 -5.70 -28.96
N ARG A 313 4.60 -6.31 -30.07
CA ARG A 313 5.33 -5.65 -31.15
C ARG A 313 4.44 -5.15 -32.30
N THR A 314 3.13 -5.34 -32.21
CA THR A 314 2.17 -5.00 -33.28
C THR A 314 1.10 -4.03 -32.80
N VAL A 315 0.18 -3.66 -33.71
CA VAL A 315 -0.96 -2.75 -33.43
C VAL A 315 -1.87 -3.28 -32.30
N ASN A 316 -1.79 -4.59 -32.01
CA ASN A 316 -2.57 -5.24 -30.96
C ASN A 316 -2.00 -5.05 -29.55
N ASN A 317 -0.86 -4.35 -29.39
CA ASN A 317 -0.26 -4.09 -28.10
C ASN A 317 -1.32 -3.51 -27.12
N PRO A 318 -1.53 -4.12 -25.93
CA PRO A 318 -2.43 -3.62 -24.91
C PRO A 318 -2.24 -2.14 -24.58
N TRP A 319 -0.99 -1.66 -24.65
CA TRP A 319 -0.63 -0.26 -24.56
C TRP A 319 -1.31 0.59 -25.64
N LEU A 320 -1.12 0.31 -26.93
CA LEU A 320 -1.75 1.06 -28.02
C LEU A 320 -3.28 1.06 -27.93
N LYS A 321 -3.88 -0.07 -27.49
CA LYS A 321 -5.32 -0.17 -27.29
C LYS A 321 -5.79 0.73 -26.15
N ALA A 322 -5.10 0.69 -25.01
CA ALA A 322 -5.37 1.58 -23.89
C ALA A 322 -5.26 3.05 -24.33
N PHE A 323 -4.19 3.44 -25.03
CA PHE A 323 -3.96 4.82 -25.47
C PHE A 323 -4.99 5.31 -26.50
N SER A 324 -5.43 4.44 -27.42
CA SER A 324 -6.43 4.81 -28.43
C SER A 324 -7.81 5.18 -27.86
N GLY A 325 -8.17 4.64 -26.70
CA GLY A 325 -9.46 4.92 -26.05
C GLY A 325 -9.54 6.30 -25.39
N PHE A 326 -8.38 6.94 -25.13
CA PHE A 326 -8.31 8.15 -24.30
C PHE A 326 -7.78 9.39 -25.05
N GLN A 327 -7.64 9.34 -26.38
CA GLN A 327 -7.09 10.45 -27.17
C GLN A 327 -7.88 11.77 -27.09
N GLU A 328 -9.17 11.72 -26.73
CA GLU A 328 -10.05 12.89 -26.68
C GLU A 328 -10.24 13.48 -25.27
N GLU A 329 -9.70 12.84 -24.22
CA GLU A 329 -9.89 13.30 -22.84
C GLU A 329 -9.04 14.54 -22.53
N LYS A 330 -9.71 15.64 -22.14
CA LYS A 330 -9.08 16.91 -21.75
C LYS A 330 -8.80 17.03 -20.25
N GLU A 331 -9.24 16.07 -19.46
CA GLU A 331 -9.06 16.05 -18.00
C GLU A 331 -8.50 14.70 -17.54
N LEU A 332 -7.73 14.72 -16.46
CA LEU A 332 -7.17 13.49 -15.88
C LEU A 332 -8.26 12.74 -15.10
N THR A 333 -8.82 11.69 -15.71
CA THR A 333 -9.79 10.77 -15.10
C THR A 333 -9.11 9.69 -14.25
N ASP A 334 -9.87 9.07 -13.34
CA ASP A 334 -9.36 7.98 -12.47
C ASP A 334 -8.94 6.75 -13.28
N GLU A 335 -9.73 6.43 -14.29
CA GLU A 335 -9.49 5.33 -15.22
C GLU A 335 -8.20 5.58 -16.02
N LEU A 336 -8.05 6.79 -16.60
CA LEU A 336 -6.84 7.16 -17.34
C LEU A 336 -5.59 7.12 -16.46
N ALA A 337 -5.65 7.70 -15.26
CA ALA A 337 -4.52 7.73 -14.34
C ALA A 337 -4.07 6.31 -13.95
N HIS A 338 -5.00 5.43 -13.57
CA HIS A 338 -4.65 4.06 -13.17
C HIS A 338 -4.36 3.14 -14.36
N ALA A 339 -4.82 3.46 -15.57
CA ALA A 339 -4.48 2.70 -16.77
C ALA A 339 -3.04 2.98 -17.21
N LEU A 340 -2.58 4.23 -17.18
CA LEU A 340 -1.30 4.64 -17.77
C LEU A 340 -0.16 4.75 -16.76
N ILE A 341 -0.46 5.25 -15.56
CA ILE A 341 0.56 5.54 -14.55
C ILE A 341 0.72 4.32 -13.64
N GLU A 342 1.97 3.90 -13.46
CA GLU A 342 2.32 2.93 -12.44
C GLU A 342 2.63 3.62 -11.12
N ARG A 343 3.49 4.64 -11.18
CA ARG A 343 4.03 5.31 -10.00
C ARG A 343 4.49 6.72 -10.33
N VAL A 344 4.15 7.67 -9.46
CA VAL A 344 4.65 9.06 -9.52
C VAL A 344 5.52 9.29 -8.29
N GLU A 345 6.79 9.63 -8.51
CA GLU A 345 7.73 9.95 -7.45
C GLU A 345 7.97 11.46 -7.38
N VAL A 346 7.79 12.01 -6.17
CA VAL A 346 7.98 13.44 -5.90
C VAL A 346 9.30 13.62 -5.16
N HIS A 347 10.20 14.38 -5.77
CA HIS A 347 11.51 14.75 -5.21
C HIS A 347 11.41 16.01 -4.33
N SER A 348 12.46 16.29 -3.54
CA SER A 348 12.49 17.45 -2.63
C SER A 348 12.56 18.81 -3.33
N ASP A 349 13.00 18.83 -4.59
CA ASP A 349 13.12 20.01 -5.45
C ASP A 349 11.87 20.23 -6.33
N ASN A 350 10.76 19.56 -6.01
CA ASN A 350 9.52 19.53 -6.79
C ASN A 350 9.67 18.91 -8.19
N ARG A 351 10.76 18.21 -8.50
CA ARG A 351 10.80 17.38 -9.70
C ARG A 351 9.85 16.19 -9.54
N LEU A 352 9.16 15.88 -10.63
CA LEU A 352 8.22 14.77 -10.72
C LEU A 352 8.83 13.73 -11.66
N GLU A 353 8.98 12.51 -11.16
CA GLU A 353 9.38 11.38 -11.97
C GLU A 353 8.16 10.47 -12.16
N ILE A 354 7.73 10.31 -13.40
CA ILE A 354 6.53 9.56 -13.76
C ILE A 354 6.98 8.24 -14.36
N LYS A 355 6.65 7.14 -13.68
CA LYS A 355 6.82 5.78 -14.19
C LYS A 355 5.49 5.33 -14.78
N LEU A 356 5.49 5.18 -16.10
CA LEU A 356 4.37 4.67 -16.87
C LEU A 356 4.45 3.14 -16.91
N LYS A 357 3.30 2.47 -16.89
CA LYS A 357 3.22 1.00 -16.87
C LYS A 357 3.84 0.33 -18.10
N TYR A 358 3.93 1.07 -19.21
CA TYR A 358 4.23 0.52 -20.51
C TYR A 358 5.47 1.14 -21.18
N ARG A 359 6.34 1.80 -20.38
CA ARG A 359 7.54 2.47 -20.90
C ARG A 359 8.52 1.49 -21.56
N ASP A 360 8.69 0.31 -20.97
CA ASP A 360 9.61 -0.73 -21.49
C ASP A 360 9.18 -1.24 -22.87
N GLU A 361 7.86 -1.34 -23.12
CA GLU A 361 7.35 -1.77 -24.43
C GLU A 361 7.55 -0.69 -25.49
N TYR A 362 7.40 0.58 -25.11
CA TYR A 362 7.70 1.70 -25.99
C TYR A 362 9.19 1.72 -26.38
N GLU A 363 10.10 1.57 -25.41
CA GLU A 363 11.54 1.57 -25.69
C GLU A 363 11.95 0.40 -26.59
N GLU A 364 11.39 -0.78 -26.38
CA GLU A 364 11.64 -1.94 -27.23
C GLU A 364 11.09 -1.75 -28.66
N LEU A 365 9.87 -1.20 -28.78
CA LEU A 365 9.28 -0.85 -30.08
C LEU A 365 10.09 0.24 -30.80
N ALA A 366 10.52 1.28 -30.08
CA ALA A 366 11.32 2.37 -30.63
C ALA A 366 12.69 1.86 -31.11
N ARG A 367 13.32 0.92 -30.39
CA ARG A 367 14.56 0.24 -30.83
C ARG A 367 14.34 -0.57 -32.10
N LEU A 368 13.27 -1.38 -32.16
CA LEU A 368 12.95 -2.21 -33.32
C LEU A 368 12.66 -1.39 -34.58
N LEU A 369 12.02 -0.21 -34.41
CA LEU A 369 11.71 0.71 -35.50
C LEU A 369 12.85 1.68 -35.83
N GLY A 370 13.98 1.62 -35.12
CA GLY A 370 15.13 2.52 -35.35
C GLY A 370 14.87 3.98 -34.97
N VAL A 371 13.88 4.26 -34.12
CA VAL A 371 13.47 5.61 -33.67
C VAL A 371 14.18 6.02 -32.37
N ALA A 372 15.13 5.20 -31.90
CA ALA A 372 15.75 5.30 -30.57
C ALA A 372 16.44 6.64 -30.24
N ASP A 373 16.71 7.51 -31.21
CA ASP A 373 17.43 8.77 -30.99
C ASP A 373 16.58 9.99 -30.57
N LYS A 374 15.27 9.83 -30.28
CA LYS A 374 14.42 10.96 -29.85
C LYS A 374 13.93 10.92 -28.40
N ALA A 375 14.04 9.80 -27.68
CA ALA A 375 13.37 9.63 -26.38
C ALA A 375 14.26 9.78 -25.14
N VAL A 376 15.57 10.02 -25.27
CA VAL A 376 16.52 9.97 -24.12
C VAL A 376 16.91 11.36 -23.56
N SER A 377 16.30 12.46 -24.04
CA SER A 377 16.61 13.79 -23.50
C SER A 377 15.36 14.62 -23.18
N THR A 378 14.58 14.21 -22.17
CA THR A 378 13.86 15.18 -21.32
C THR A 378 13.52 14.61 -19.95
#